data_AF-A0A1H9WDF8-F1
#
_entry.id   AF-A0A1H9WDF8-F1
#
_cell.length_a   1.000
_cell.length_b   1.000
_cell.length_c   1.000
_cell.angle_alpha   90.00
_cell.angle_beta   90.00
_cell.angle_gamma   90.00
#
_symmetry.space_group_name_H-M   'P 1'
#
loop_
_entity.id
_entity.type
_entity.pdbx_description
1 polymer ?
#
loop_
_entity_poly.entity_id
_entity_poly.type
_entity_poly.pdbx_seq_one_letter_code
_entity_poly.pdbx_strand_id
1 'polypeptide(L)'
;MDHLDITRVYDLVGEPELVAFFSSITGPGIICSLLSLLVLVLGALVAVVLLIVSSLYTIVAAYSCVSSCFRAAEVHQLLPALLSPLLVWSLFVFQVFDGPDVAAPWEVLYAFLLGGPLTVTALSVWEVRRLRSRYGITLR
;
A
#
# COMPACT_ATOMS: atom_id res chain seq x y z
N MET A 1 -2.77 -15.90 -19.46
CA MET A 1 -3.31 -15.98 -18.08
C MET A 1 -3.35 -14.57 -17.57
N ASP A 2 -4.50 -13.95 -17.79
CA ASP A 2 -4.56 -12.73 -18.56
C ASP A 2 -4.93 -11.53 -17.69
N HIS A 3 -4.17 -10.45 -17.90
CA HIS A 3 -4.44 -9.12 -17.38
C HIS A 3 -5.84 -8.57 -17.79
N LEU A 4 -6.52 -9.28 -18.71
CA LEU A 4 -7.88 -9.07 -19.18
C LEU A 4 -8.97 -9.62 -18.24
N ASP A 5 -8.65 -10.57 -17.35
CA ASP A 5 -9.63 -11.07 -16.37
C ASP A 5 -9.79 -10.12 -15.18
N ILE A 6 -8.71 -9.48 -14.74
CA ILE A 6 -8.74 -8.58 -13.57
C ILE A 6 -9.54 -7.30 -13.88
N THR A 7 -9.38 -6.74 -15.08
CA THR A 7 -10.18 -5.60 -15.56
C THR A 7 -11.63 -5.97 -15.81
N ARG A 8 -11.90 -7.18 -16.34
CA ARG A 8 -13.28 -7.69 -16.45
C ARG A 8 -13.95 -7.89 -15.09
N VAL A 9 -13.24 -8.35 -14.06
CA VAL A 9 -13.81 -8.51 -12.71
C VAL A 9 -14.14 -7.14 -12.08
N TYR A 10 -13.30 -6.11 -12.32
CA TYR A 10 -13.61 -4.74 -11.91
C TYR A 10 -14.80 -4.14 -12.69
N ASP A 11 -14.90 -4.41 -13.98
CA ASP A 11 -16.05 -4.01 -14.81
C ASP A 11 -17.33 -4.82 -14.50
N LEU A 12 -17.20 -6.04 -13.96
CA LEU A 12 -18.32 -6.90 -13.51
C LEU A 12 -18.87 -6.49 -12.13
N VAL A 13 -18.02 -5.96 -11.24
CA VAL A 13 -18.46 -5.15 -10.08
C VAL A 13 -18.79 -3.71 -10.52
N GLY A 14 -19.05 -3.54 -11.82
CA GLY A 14 -19.33 -2.27 -12.44
C GLY A 14 -20.58 -1.64 -11.83
N GLU A 15 -20.44 -0.35 -11.57
CA GLU A 15 -21.45 0.70 -11.52
C GLU A 15 -22.90 0.30 -11.88
N PRO A 16 -23.23 -0.37 -13.01
CA PRO A 16 -24.59 -0.85 -13.28
C PRO A 16 -25.22 -1.78 -12.22
N GLU A 17 -24.46 -2.71 -11.62
CA GLU A 17 -24.98 -3.59 -10.56
C GLU A 17 -25.23 -2.82 -9.25
N LEU A 18 -24.32 -1.91 -8.92
CA LEU A 18 -24.50 -0.99 -7.80
C LEU A 18 -25.74 -0.12 -8.00
N VAL A 19 -25.88 0.52 -9.17
CA VAL A 19 -27.03 1.38 -9.50
C VAL A 19 -28.34 0.58 -9.55
N ALA A 20 -28.33 -0.66 -10.06
CA ALA A 20 -29.50 -1.55 -10.05
C ALA A 20 -29.89 -1.94 -8.61
N PHE A 21 -28.92 -2.28 -7.77
CA PHE A 21 -29.12 -2.54 -6.35
C PHE A 21 -29.69 -1.31 -5.62
N PHE A 22 -29.11 -0.13 -5.83
CA PHE A 22 -29.62 1.15 -5.27
C PHE A 22 -31.03 1.51 -5.79
N SER A 23 -31.34 1.17 -7.05
CA SER A 23 -32.68 1.39 -7.60
C SER A 23 -33.72 0.42 -7.01
N SER A 24 -33.34 -0.83 -6.75
CA SER A 24 -34.20 -1.85 -6.13
C SER A 24 -34.53 -1.56 -4.67
N ILE A 25 -33.65 -0.84 -3.97
CA ILE A 25 -33.86 -0.31 -2.62
C ILE A 25 -35.02 0.72 -2.61
N THR A 26 -35.26 1.40 -3.73
CA THR A 26 -36.25 2.47 -3.90
C THR A 26 -37.57 1.94 -4.51
N GLY A 27 -38.02 0.76 -4.09
CA GLY A 27 -39.29 0.17 -4.55
C GLY A 27 -40.55 0.91 -4.03
N PRO A 28 -41.73 0.72 -4.66
CA PRO A 28 -42.94 1.54 -4.45
C PRO A 28 -43.65 1.41 -3.08
N GLY A 29 -43.17 0.53 -2.19
CA GLY A 29 -43.75 0.35 -0.85
C GLY A 29 -43.07 1.22 0.21
N ILE A 30 -43.84 2.09 0.88
CA ILE A 30 -43.34 3.02 1.91
C ILE A 30 -42.60 2.28 3.04
N ILE A 31 -43.11 1.13 3.50
CA ILE A 31 -42.49 0.34 4.59
C ILE A 31 -41.16 -0.28 4.15
N CYS A 32 -41.07 -0.81 2.93
CA CYS A 32 -39.85 -1.41 2.39
C CYS A 32 -38.77 -0.34 2.16
N SER A 33 -39.15 0.83 1.65
CA SER A 33 -38.23 1.96 1.47
C SER A 33 -37.69 2.47 2.80
N LEU A 34 -38.53 2.60 3.84
CA LEU A 34 -38.09 3.01 5.18
C LEU A 34 -37.14 1.99 5.83
N LEU A 35 -37.44 0.69 5.72
CA LEU A 35 -36.56 -0.37 6.23
C LEU A 35 -35.21 -0.39 5.49
N SER A 36 -35.22 -0.24 4.17
CA SER A 36 -34.00 -0.24 3.36
C SER A 36 -33.13 0.98 3.64
N LEU A 37 -33.75 2.17 3.78
CA LEU A 37 -33.04 3.39 4.17
C LEU A 37 -32.39 3.23 5.56
N LEU A 38 -33.11 2.66 6.53
CA LEU A 38 -32.57 2.42 7.87
C LEU A 38 -31.35 1.50 7.85
N VAL A 39 -31.41 0.39 7.09
CA VAL A 39 -30.26 -0.53 6.94
C VAL A 39 -29.08 0.15 6.26
N LEU A 40 -29.33 0.94 5.21
CA LEU A 40 -28.28 1.66 4.50
C LEU A 40 -27.58 2.70 5.39
N VAL A 41 -28.34 3.45 6.18
CA VAL A 41 -27.78 4.43 7.13
C VAL A 41 -26.96 3.73 8.21
N LEU A 42 -27.45 2.64 8.78
CA LEU A 42 -26.70 1.86 9.77
C LEU A 42 -25.42 1.26 9.16
N GLY A 43 -25.52 0.69 7.96
CA GLY A 43 -24.38 0.14 7.23
C GLY A 43 -23.33 1.20 6.91
N ALA A 44 -23.76 2.39 6.45
CA ALA A 44 -22.88 3.52 6.19
C ALA A 44 -22.18 4.01 7.46
N LEU A 45 -22.89 4.11 8.59
CA LEU A 45 -22.28 4.47 9.87
C LEU A 45 -21.24 3.46 10.32
N VAL A 46 -21.53 2.16 10.21
CA VAL A 46 -20.56 1.09 10.52
C VAL A 46 -19.35 1.19 9.61
N ALA A 47 -19.54 1.38 8.29
CA ALA A 47 -18.45 1.54 7.35
C ALA A 47 -17.57 2.75 7.68
N VAL A 48 -18.16 3.90 8.01
CA VAL A 48 -17.43 5.11 8.42
C VAL A 48 -16.62 4.85 9.71
N VAL A 49 -17.22 4.19 10.70
CA VAL A 49 -16.51 3.84 11.95
C VAL A 49 -15.33 2.90 11.64
N LEU A 50 -15.53 1.89 10.80
CA LEU A 50 -14.46 0.97 10.40
C LEU A 50 -13.34 1.68 9.63
N LEU A 51 -13.67 2.63 8.75
CA LEU A 51 -12.67 3.43 8.04
C LEU A 51 -11.86 4.31 9.00
N ILE A 52 -12.51 4.94 9.98
CA ILE A 52 -11.82 5.76 10.99
C ILE A 52 -10.89 4.88 11.82
N VAL A 53 -11.38 3.74 12.32
CA VAL A 53 -10.58 2.80 13.13
C VAL A 53 -9.41 2.24 12.32
N SER A 54 -9.66 1.81 11.08
CA SER A 54 -8.62 1.31 10.17
C SER A 54 -7.57 2.37 9.89
N SER A 55 -7.97 3.59 9.57
CA SER A 55 -7.05 4.71 9.33
C SER A 55 -6.17 5.01 10.55
N LEU A 56 -6.76 5.16 11.74
CA LEU A 56 -6.01 5.37 12.98
C LEU A 56 -5.05 4.21 13.27
N TYR A 57 -5.51 2.97 13.08
CA TYR A 57 -4.68 1.79 13.25
C TYR A 57 -3.49 1.79 12.28
N THR A 58 -3.69 2.12 11.00
CA THR A 58 -2.61 2.18 10.02
C THR A 58 -1.57 3.24 10.37
N ILE A 59 -1.99 4.41 10.86
CA ILE A 59 -1.07 5.47 11.30
C ILE A 59 -0.22 5.01 12.49
N VAL A 60 -0.85 4.41 13.50
CA VAL A 60 -0.16 3.88 14.68
C VAL A 60 0.80 2.75 14.28
N ALA A 61 0.35 1.82 13.45
CA ALA A 61 1.18 0.72 12.96
C ALA A 61 2.39 1.23 12.17
N ALA A 62 2.20 2.23 11.29
CA ALA A 62 3.29 2.85 10.54
C ALA A 62 4.30 3.52 11.47
N TYR A 63 3.84 4.30 12.47
CA TYR A 63 4.72 4.92 13.45
C TYR A 63 5.51 3.88 14.27
N SER A 64 4.85 2.83 14.74
CA SER A 64 5.49 1.72 15.46
C SER A 64 6.51 0.99 14.60
N CYS A 65 6.24 0.79 13.31
CA CYS A 65 7.17 0.16 12.36
C CYS A 65 8.43 1.02 12.16
N VAL A 66 8.27 2.31 11.89
CA VAL A 66 9.38 3.25 11.66
C VAL A 66 10.23 3.40 12.92
N SER A 67 9.60 3.59 14.09
CA SER A 67 10.32 3.70 15.36
C SER A 67 11.09 2.42 15.71
N SER A 68 10.53 1.25 15.39
CA SER A 68 11.21 -0.04 15.57
C SER A 68 12.42 -0.17 14.63
N CYS A 69 12.33 0.29 13.38
CA CYS A 69 13.45 0.29 12.45
C CYS A 69 14.61 1.19 12.92
N PHE A 70 14.32 2.34 13.53
CA PHE A 70 15.35 3.21 14.11
C PHE A 70 15.96 2.63 15.39
N ARG A 71 15.15 2.03 16.27
CA ARG A 71 15.67 1.33 17.47
C ARG A 71 16.46 0.08 17.12
N ALA A 72 16.25 -0.53 15.95
CA ALA A 72 17.07 -1.63 15.47
C ALA A 72 18.56 -1.25 15.33
N ALA A 73 18.88 0.04 15.16
CA ALA A 73 20.25 0.53 15.20
C ALA A 73 20.96 0.27 16.54
N GLU A 74 20.21 0.25 17.64
CA GLU A 74 20.74 -0.02 18.99
C GLU A 74 21.13 -1.49 19.16
N VAL A 75 20.44 -2.41 18.49
CA VAL A 75 20.76 -3.85 18.53
C VAL A 75 21.93 -4.17 17.61
N HIS A 76 21.88 -3.67 16.37
CA HIS A 76 22.98 -3.81 15.43
C HIS A 76 23.06 -2.61 14.50
N GLN A 77 24.23 -1.99 14.44
CA GLN A 77 24.50 -0.80 13.63
C GLN A 77 24.30 -0.99 12.11
N LEU A 78 24.14 -2.24 11.64
CA LEU A 78 23.93 -2.57 10.23
C LEU A 78 22.44 -2.76 9.87
N LEU A 79 21.56 -2.95 10.86
CA LEU A 79 20.13 -3.18 10.63
C LEU A 79 19.46 -2.03 9.87
N PRO A 80 19.67 -0.73 10.20
CA PRO A 80 19.05 0.37 9.46
C PRO A 80 19.48 0.39 7.98
N ALA A 81 20.77 0.14 7.73
CA ALA A 81 21.32 0.10 6.39
C ALA A 81 20.73 -1.04 5.55
N LEU A 82 20.38 -2.18 6.15
CA LEU A 82 19.76 -3.32 5.47
C LEU A 82 18.23 -3.19 5.34
N LEU A 83 17.57 -2.62 6.36
CA LEU A 83 16.13 -2.41 6.36
C LEU A 83 15.68 -1.43 5.28
N SER A 84 16.46 -0.37 5.04
CA SER A 84 16.14 0.64 4.02
C SER A 84 15.96 0.06 2.61
N PRO A 85 16.92 -0.66 2.01
CA PRO A 85 16.73 -1.27 0.69
C PRO A 85 15.64 -2.34 0.71
N LEU A 86 15.49 -3.12 1.79
CA LEU A 86 14.43 -4.13 1.90
C LEU A 86 13.03 -3.49 1.81
N LEU A 87 12.81 -2.39 2.53
CA LEU A 87 11.57 -1.61 2.47
C LEU A 87 11.34 -1.04 1.08
N VAL A 88 12.36 -0.45 0.46
CA VAL A 88 12.23 0.16 -0.87
C VAL A 88 11.95 -0.89 -1.94
N TRP A 89 12.57 -2.07 -1.88
CA TRP A 89 12.25 -3.17 -2.79
C TRP A 89 10.83 -3.72 -2.57
N SER A 90 10.35 -3.77 -1.32
CA SER A 90 8.95 -4.12 -1.03
C SER A 90 7.98 -3.11 -1.66
N LEU A 91 8.26 -1.82 -1.53
CA LEU A 91 7.45 -0.77 -2.17
C LEU A 91 7.52 -0.82 -3.69
N PHE A 92 8.69 -1.13 -4.27
CA PHE A 92 8.83 -1.34 -5.70
C PHE A 92 7.92 -2.46 -6.21
N VAL A 93 7.80 -3.57 -5.47
CA VAL A 93 6.89 -4.66 -5.82
C VAL A 93 5.44 -4.16 -5.86
N PHE A 94 5.01 -3.34 -4.89
CA PHE A 94 3.68 -2.71 -4.93
C PHE A 94 3.52 -1.77 -6.13
N GLN A 95 4.50 -0.92 -6.42
CA GLN A 95 4.47 -0.04 -7.60
C GLN A 95 4.38 -0.81 -8.93
N VAL A 96 4.98 -2.00 -9.00
CA VAL A 96 4.86 -2.87 -10.20
C VAL A 96 3.44 -3.39 -10.36
N PHE A 97 2.72 -3.64 -9.26
CA PHE A 97 1.32 -4.10 -9.31
C PHE A 97 0.33 -2.98 -9.61
N ASP A 98 0.53 -1.78 -9.06
CA ASP A 98 -0.35 -0.63 -9.30
C ASP A 98 -0.16 -0.02 -10.71
N GLY A 99 1.01 -0.23 -11.31
CA GLY A 99 1.35 0.28 -12.63
C GLY A 99 1.98 1.68 -12.60
N PRO A 100 2.48 2.17 -13.74
CA PRO A 100 3.21 3.44 -13.77
C PRO A 100 2.27 4.67 -13.72
N ASP A 101 2.46 5.53 -12.71
CA ASP A 101 1.74 6.80 -12.55
C ASP A 101 2.05 7.85 -13.64
N VAL A 102 3.12 7.64 -14.41
CA VAL A 102 3.61 8.60 -15.41
C VAL A 102 3.49 8.04 -16.83
N ALA A 103 2.86 8.80 -17.72
CA ALA A 103 2.83 8.49 -19.15
C ALA A 103 4.14 8.94 -19.81
N ALA A 104 5.16 8.08 -19.82
CA ALA A 104 6.46 8.33 -20.43
C ALA A 104 6.90 7.17 -21.34
N PRO A 105 7.86 7.39 -22.27
CA PRO A 105 8.50 6.33 -23.03
C PRO A 105 9.09 5.23 -22.13
N TRP A 106 9.16 4.01 -22.65
CA TRP A 106 9.52 2.82 -21.87
C TRP A 106 10.91 2.93 -21.22
N GLU A 107 11.88 3.58 -21.86
CA GLU A 107 13.23 3.77 -21.30
C GLU A 107 13.21 4.64 -20.03
N VAL A 108 12.42 5.71 -20.06
CA VAL A 108 12.32 6.68 -18.95
C VAL A 108 11.55 6.06 -17.79
N LEU A 109 10.54 5.24 -18.08
CA LEU A 109 9.77 4.51 -17.08
C LEU A 109 10.63 3.58 -16.24
N TYR A 110 11.48 2.76 -16.87
CA TYR A 110 12.37 1.87 -16.13
C TYR A 110 13.40 2.62 -15.29
N ALA A 111 13.95 3.72 -15.81
CA ALA A 111 14.87 4.56 -15.05
C ALA A 111 14.19 5.19 -13.83
N PHE A 112 12.93 5.61 -13.97
CA PHE A 112 12.15 6.17 -12.88
C PHE A 112 11.78 5.11 -11.83
N LEU A 113 11.35 3.93 -12.29
CA LEU A 113 10.91 2.83 -11.43
C LEU A 113 12.08 2.19 -10.66
N LEU A 114 13.22 1.97 -11.32
CA LEU A 114 14.40 1.34 -10.72
C LEU A 114 15.35 2.33 -10.05
N GLY A 115 15.27 3.63 -10.38
CA GLY A 115 16.16 4.66 -9.85
C GLY A 115 16.14 4.72 -8.33
N GLY A 116 14.96 4.70 -7.71
CA GLY A 116 14.81 4.66 -6.25
C GLY A 116 15.46 3.42 -5.62
N PRO A 117 15.01 2.20 -5.96
CA PRO A 117 15.57 0.96 -5.39
C PRO A 117 17.06 0.78 -5.62
N LEU A 118 17.58 1.09 -6.81
CA LEU A 118 18.99 0.92 -7.13
C LEU A 118 19.88 1.91 -6.37
N THR A 119 19.48 3.18 -6.28
CA THR A 119 20.28 4.19 -5.56
C THR A 119 20.34 3.89 -4.07
N VAL A 120 19.22 3.51 -3.45
CA VAL A 120 19.19 3.14 -2.02
C VAL A 120 20.01 1.88 -1.76
N THR A 121 19.92 0.88 -2.64
CA THR A 121 20.74 -0.35 -2.52
C THR A 121 22.24 -0.04 -2.64
N ALA A 122 22.63 0.81 -3.59
CA ALA A 122 24.02 1.23 -3.75
C ALA A 122 24.54 1.98 -2.51
N LEU A 123 23.72 2.88 -1.95
CA LEU A 123 24.05 3.62 -0.73
C LEU A 123 24.20 2.68 0.48
N SER A 124 23.29 1.71 0.62
CA SER A 124 23.34 0.68 1.66
C SER A 124 24.63 -0.14 1.59
N VAL A 125 24.98 -0.64 0.40
CA VAL A 125 26.23 -1.40 0.20
C VAL A 125 27.45 -0.55 0.51
N TRP A 126 27.45 0.73 0.11
CA TRP A 126 28.53 1.66 0.43
C TRP A 126 28.67 1.88 1.93
N GLU A 127 27.57 2.09 2.65
CA GLU A 127 27.60 2.31 4.10
C GLU A 127 28.06 1.05 4.84
N VAL A 128 27.60 -0.15 4.45
CA VAL A 128 28.10 -1.42 5.00
C VAL A 128 29.60 -1.57 4.75
N ARG A 129 30.08 -1.26 3.53
CA ARG A 129 31.53 -1.28 3.21
C ARG A 129 32.30 -0.27 4.06
N ARG A 130 31.77 0.94 4.24
CA ARG A 130 32.38 2.00 5.05
C ARG A 130 32.45 1.60 6.53
N LEU A 131 31.38 1.04 7.09
CA LEU A 131 31.31 0.56 8.47
C LEU A 131 32.29 -0.58 8.70
N ARG A 132 32.36 -1.53 7.78
CA ARG A 132 33.34 -2.62 7.82
C ARG A 132 34.78 -2.11 7.74
N SER A 133 35.06 -1.18 6.83
CA SER A 133 36.43 -0.69 6.59
C SER A 133 36.95 0.26 7.67
N ARG A 134 36.08 1.07 8.29
CA ARG A 134 36.53 2.10 9.26
C ARG A 134 36.28 1.73 10.71
N TYR A 135 35.28 0.90 11.00
CA TYR A 135 34.86 0.56 12.36
C TYR A 135 34.96 -0.93 12.67
N GLY A 136 35.37 -1.75 11.68
CA GLY A 136 35.60 -3.19 11.88
C GLY A 136 34.32 -4.00 12.15
N ILE A 137 33.15 -3.41 11.91
CA ILE A 137 31.85 -4.03 12.21
C ILE A 137 31.55 -5.09 11.14
N THR A 138 31.30 -6.33 11.58
CA THR A 138 30.91 -7.47 10.73
C THR A 138 29.62 -8.07 11.26
N LEU A 139 28.71 -8.46 10.36
CA LEU A 139 27.57 -9.33 10.70
C LEU A 139 28.14 -10.65 11.20
N ARG A 140 27.89 -10.99 12.46
CA ARG A 140 28.31 -12.25 13.08
C ARG A 140 27.11 -12.97 13.64
#